data_AF-A0A8T4YEQ5-F1
#
_entry.id   AF-A0A8T4YEQ5-F1
#
_cell.length_a   1.000
_cell.length_b   1.000
_cell.length_c   1.000
_cell.angle_alpha   90.00
_cell.angle_beta   90.00
_cell.angle_gamma   90.00
#
_symmetry.space_group_name_H-M   'P 1'
#
loop_
_entity.id
_entity.type
_entity.pdbx_description
1 polymer ?
#
loop_
_entity_poly.entity_id
_entity_poly.type
_entity_poly.pdbx_seq_one_letter_code
_entity_poly.pdbx_strand_id
1 'polypeptide(L)' 'MKVEILEMIMKSLVERPKSIKGLSEELGVGWRTCHRYLKSLQHIGVLVEIKTKGESIHESSTLQTKASNSA' A
#
# COMPACT_ATOMS: atom_id res chain seq x y z
N MET A 1 -10.86 13.70 3.12
CA MET A 1 -10.19 12.41 2.79
C MET A 1 -11.22 11.31 3.00
N LYS A 2 -11.48 10.44 2.01
CA LYS A 2 -12.47 9.36 2.20
C LYS A 2 -11.80 8.20 2.95
N VAL A 3 -12.15 8.02 4.22
CA VAL A 3 -11.54 7.02 5.12
C VAL A 3 -11.70 5.60 4.56
N GLU A 4 -12.87 5.29 4.00
CA GLU A 4 -13.18 3.99 3.38
C GLU A 4 -12.16 3.56 2.31
N ILE A 5 -11.75 4.49 1.44
CA ILE A 5 -10.77 4.17 0.38
C ILE A 5 -9.39 3.89 0.99
N LEU A 6 -9.03 4.60 2.06
CA LEU A 6 -7.76 4.42 2.74
C LEU A 6 -7.72 3.05 3.44
N GLU A 7 -8.82 2.64 4.08
CA GLU A 7 -8.97 1.30 4.65
C GLU A 7 -8.89 0.20 3.60
N MET A 8 -9.54 0.38 2.44
CA MET A 8 -9.46 -0.56 1.32
C MET A 8 -8.03 -0.72 0.80
N ILE A 9 -7.32 0.39 0.60
CA ILE A 9 -5.90 0.38 0.19
C ILE A 9 -5.06 -0.37 1.23
N MET A 10 -5.24 -0.07 2.52
CA MET A 10 -4.47 -0.70 3.59
C MET A 10 -4.73 -2.21 3.67
N LYS A 11 -5.99 -2.66 3.63
CA LYS A 11 -6.33 -4.09 3.59
C LYS A 11 -5.67 -4.78 2.40
N SER A 12 -5.79 -4.18 1.22
CA SER A 12 -5.20 -4.68 -0.02
C SER A 12 -3.67 -4.82 0.06
N LEU A 13 -2.99 -3.87 0.73
CA LEU A 13 -1.53 -3.88 0.90
C LEU A 13 -1.02 -4.81 2.02
N VAL A 14 -1.86 -5.17 2.99
CA VAL A 14 -1.54 -6.15 4.03
C VAL A 14 -1.48 -7.56 3.45
N GLU A 15 -2.31 -7.86 2.46
CA GLU A 15 -2.32 -9.17 1.79
C GLU A 15 -1.04 -9.40 0.96
N ARG A 16 -0.63 -8.38 0.20
CA ARG A 16 0.61 -8.41 -0.59
C ARG A 16 1.03 -7.01 -1.04
N PRO A 17 2.33 -6.78 -1.28
CA PRO A 17 2.81 -5.56 -1.92
C PRO A 17 2.19 -5.37 -3.32
N LYS A 18 1.76 -4.15 -3.64
CA LYS A 18 1.11 -3.83 -4.93
C LYS A 18 1.61 -2.51 -5.50
N SER A 19 1.60 -2.39 -6.82
CA SER A 19 1.82 -1.10 -7.47
C SER A 19 0.55 -0.25 -7.45
N ILE A 20 0.69 1.04 -7.76
CA ILE A 20 -0.45 1.96 -7.84
C ILE A 20 -1.45 1.49 -8.91
N LYS A 21 -0.93 0.93 -10.01
CA LYS A 21 -1.74 0.37 -11.08
C LYS A 21 -2.55 -0.83 -10.57
N GLY A 22 -1.89 -1.79 -9.91
CA GLY A 22 -2.58 -2.95 -9.34
C GLY A 22 -3.67 -2.57 -8.33
N LEU A 23 -3.39 -1.61 -7.45
CA LEU A 23 -4.39 -1.07 -6.52
C LEU A 23 -5.55 -0.37 -7.23
N SER A 24 -5.26 0.38 -8.29
CA SER A 24 -6.27 1.10 -9.06
C SER A 24 -7.25 0.13 -9.74
N GLU A 25 -6.71 -0.93 -10.35
CA GLU A 25 -7.47 -1.98 -11.03
C GLU A 25 -8.27 -2.84 -10.04
N GLU A 26 -7.65 -3.25 -8.93
CA GLU A 26 -8.28 -4.10 -7.92
C GLU A 26 -9.42 -3.40 -7.18
N LEU A 27 -9.25 -2.12 -6.82
CA LEU A 27 -10.20 -1.39 -5.99
C LEU A 27 -11.20 -0.57 -6.82
N GLY A 28 -11.03 -0.49 -8.14
CA GLY A 28 -11.82 0.41 -9.00
C GLY A 28 -11.62 1.89 -8.66
N VAL A 29 -10.50 2.24 -8.02
CA VAL A 29 -10.18 3.61 -7.59
C VAL A 29 -9.24 4.24 -8.58
N GLY A 30 -9.53 5.47 -9.02
CA GLY A 30 -8.68 6.15 -9.99
C GLY A 30 -7.23 6.32 -9.51
N TRP A 31 -6.27 6.11 -10.41
CA TRP A 31 -4.83 6.14 -10.14
C TRP A 31 -4.36 7.34 -9.31
N ARG A 32 -4.83 8.56 -9.63
CA ARG A 32 -4.44 9.78 -8.89
C ARG A 32 -4.88 9.75 -7.43
N THR A 33 -6.01 9.10 -7.14
CA THR A 33 -6.52 8.93 -5.77
C THR A 33 -5.67 7.91 -5.02
N CYS A 34 -5.34 6.77 -5.63
CA CYS A 34 -4.40 5.81 -5.05
C CYS A 34 -3.05 6.47 -4.76
N HIS A 35 -2.46 7.15 -5.75
CA HIS A 35 -1.19 7.86 -5.59
C HIS A 35 -1.20 8.86 -4.43
N ARG A 36 -2.24 9.71 -4.34
CA ARG A 36 -2.37 10.71 -3.27
C ARG A 36 -2.43 10.06 -1.89
N TYR A 37 -3.20 9.00 -1.73
CA TYR A 37 -3.34 8.31 -0.44
C TYR A 37 -2.08 7.53 -0.06
N LEU A 38 -1.44 6.86 -1.01
CA LEU A 38 -0.17 6.19 -0.78
C LEU A 38 0.92 7.17 -0.34
N LYS A 39 1.03 8.34 -1.00
CA LYS A 39 1.96 9.39 -0.57
C LYS A 39 1.67 9.91 0.85
N SER A 40 0.39 10.04 1.20
CA SER A 40 -0.01 10.44 2.56
C SER A 40 0.40 9.39 3.59
N LEU A 41 0.18 8.10 3.29
CA LEU A 41 0.56 6.97 4.13
C LEU A 41 2.08 6.81 4.27
N GLN A 42 2.84 7.07 3.20
CA GLN A 42 4.31 7.12 3.24
C GLN A 42 4.81 8.20 4.18
N HIS A 43 4.21 9.40 4.10
CA HIS A 43 4.64 10.54 4.90
C HIS A 43 4.50 10.30 6.40
N ILE A 44 3.49 9.52 6.81
CA ILE A 44 3.27 9.13 8.21
C ILE A 44 3.94 7.80 8.60
N GLY A 45 4.76 7.22 7.72
CA GLY A 45 5.55 6.01 7.99
C GLY A 45 4.76 4.69 8.01
N VAL A 46 3.52 4.67 7.49
CA VAL A 46 2.66 3.48 7.54
C VAL A 46 2.99 2.48 6.43
N LEU A 47 3.59 2.93 5.33
CA LEU A 47 4.00 2.06 4.23
C LEU A 47 5.36 2.48 3.65
N VAL A 48 6.03 1.54 2.98
CA VAL A 48 7.31 1.76 2.28
C VAL A 48 7.13 1.67 0.77
N GLU A 49 7.90 2.47 0.04
CA GLU A 49 8.01 2.39 -1.42
C GLU A 49 9.23 1.57 -1.80
N ILE A 50 9.03 0.51 -2.59
CA ILE A 50 10.09 -0.30 -3.15
C ILE A 50 10.15 0.00 -4.65
N LYS A 51 11.26 0.61 -5.08
CA LYS A 51 11.51 0.90 -6.49
C LYS A 51 12.08 -0.34 -7.17
N THR A 52 11.40 -0.83 -8.20
CA THR A 52 11.87 -1.94 -9.04
C THR A 52 12.31 -1.42 -10.41
N LYS A 53 12.82 -2.30 -11.28
CA LYS A 53 13.25 -1.94 -12.65
C LYS A 53 12.10 -1.41 -13.53
N GLY A 54 10.84 -1.70 -13.19
CA GLY A 54 9.68 -1.35 -14.03
C GLY A 54 8.59 -0.53 -13.33
N GLU A 55 8.49 -0.58 -11.99
CA GLU A 55 7.45 0.14 -11.25
C GLU A 55 7.80 0.34 -9.76
N SER A 56 7.07 1.24 -9.11
CA SER A 56 7.08 1.38 -7.65
C SER A 56 6.00 0.49 -7.02
N ILE A 57 6.43 -0.41 -6.15
CA ILE A 57 5.56 -1.27 -5.36
C ILE A 57 5.47 -0.70 -3.95
N HIS A 58 4.30 -0.81 -3.32
CA HIS A 58 4.03 -0.29 -2.00
C HIS A 58 3.76 -1.48 -1.07
N GLU A 59 4.38 -1.47 0.11
CA GLU A 59 4.24 -2.52 1.12
C GLU A 59 3.87 -1.89 2.46
N SER A 60 2.94 -2.52 3.19
CA SER A 60 2.59 -2.09 4.54
C SER A 60 3.77 -2.32 5.50
N SER A 61 4.22 -1.27 6.18
CA SER A 61 5.35 -1.34 7.14
C SER A 61 5.09 -2.30 8.31
N THR A 62 3.82 -2.65 8.56
CA THR A 62 3.38 -3.54 9.65
C THR A 62 3.83 -4.99 9.50
N LEU A 63 4.32 -5.42 8.32
CA LEU A 63 4.79 -6.80 8.09
C LEU A 63 6.16 -7.12 8.74
N GLN A 64 6.90 -6.15 9.28
CA GLN A 64 8.17 -6.45 9.97
C GLN A 64 8.01 -7.13 11.35
N THR A 65 6.79 -7.27 11.91
CA THR A 65 6.60 -7.85 13.26
C THR A 65 6.09 -9.29 13.30
N LYS A 66 5.75 -9.92 12.16
CA LYS A 66 5.18 -11.29 12.16
C LYS A 66 6.13 -12.41 11.71
N ALA A 67 7.40 -12.11 11.44
CA ALA A 67 8.38 -13.13 11.03
C ALA A 67 9.23 -13.71 12.19
N SER A 68 8.88 -13.48 13.47
CA SER A 68 9.71 -13.96 14.60
C SER A 68 8.99 -14.67 15.74
N ASN A 69 7.69 -14.98 15.66
CA ASN A 69 7.02 -15.79 16.69
C ASN A 69 6.40 -17.06 16.09
N SER A 70 7.27 -18.01 15.80
CA SER A 70 6.95 -19.44 15.79
C SER A 70 8.23 -20.21 16.11
N ALA A 71 8.56 -20.24 17.40
CA ALA A 71 9.51 -21.15 18.03
C ALA A 71 8.76 -21.94 19.11
#